data_AF-A0A843K228-F1
#
_entry.id   AF-A0A843K228-F1
#
_cell.length_a   1.000
_cell.length_b   1.000
_cell.length_c   1.000
_cell.angle_alpha   90.00
_cell.angle_beta   90.00
_cell.angle_gamma   90.00
#
_symmetry.space_group_name_H-M   'P 1'
#
loop_
_entity.id
_entity.type
_entity.pdbx_description
1 polymer ?
#
loop_
_entity_poly.entity_id
_entity_poly.type
_entity_poly.pdbx_seq_one_letter_code
_entity_poly.pdbx_strand_id
1 'polypeptide(L)'
;MKLSSFISSAYPETSLSPRIKKGRKDMIFSLEDLADRIGSRPDRASVEELVEEEASQIELLLSCQPDKRCALIWGYVSSLAAERSPLPLRLPARDYAGLEMAGGCIILEKGGDHVGEKMRGGRIVIEGAAGDYLGQEMTGGGIVAAGCRDYAFRQMKGGWGVVKGDAGKFLGLGNTGGRIALQGSCRERAGWMMRSGRLYVRGDAGEYLGLLMSGGEILVRGEAGRRAGWRSKGGRIAASRFGPEAVDGVTELG
;
A
#
# COMPACT_ATOMS: atom_id res chain seq x y z
N MET A 1 10.67 18.03 -72.48
CA MET A 1 11.22 18.40 -71.16
C MET A 1 10.35 17.77 -70.08
N LYS A 2 10.91 16.92 -69.21
CA LYS A 2 10.19 16.27 -68.10
C LYS A 2 10.35 17.13 -66.83
N LEU A 3 9.26 17.37 -66.11
CA LEU A 3 9.17 18.20 -64.90
C LEU A 3 10.10 17.78 -63.73
N SER A 4 10.68 16.58 -63.79
CA SER A 4 11.58 16.06 -62.74
C SER A 4 12.93 16.75 -62.67
N SER A 5 13.40 17.40 -63.75
CA SER A 5 14.71 18.06 -63.76
C SER A 5 14.72 19.46 -63.12
N PHE A 6 13.56 20.05 -62.87
CA PHE A 6 13.46 21.39 -62.25
C PHE A 6 13.46 21.37 -60.73
N ILE A 7 12.97 20.30 -60.10
CA ILE A 7 12.88 20.19 -58.63
C ILE A 7 14.26 19.93 -58.02
N SER A 8 15.14 19.22 -58.73
CA SER A 8 16.49 18.88 -58.25
C SER A 8 17.48 20.05 -58.27
N SER A 9 17.23 21.11 -59.06
CA SER A 9 18.08 22.31 -59.10
C SER A 9 17.68 23.38 -58.09
N ALA A 10 16.45 23.32 -57.56
CA ALA A 10 15.95 24.28 -56.57
C ALA A 10 16.33 23.91 -55.12
N TYR A 11 16.64 22.64 -54.85
CA TYR A 11 17.01 22.14 -53.53
C TYR A 11 18.29 21.29 -53.63
N PRO A 12 19.47 21.91 -53.66
CA PRO A 12 20.70 21.15 -53.48
C PRO A 12 20.68 20.52 -52.08
N GLU A 13 20.73 19.19 -52.01
CA GLU A 13 20.87 18.45 -50.75
C GLU A 13 22.15 18.89 -50.04
N THR A 14 22.04 19.94 -49.23
CA THR A 14 23.09 20.49 -48.41
C THR A 14 22.48 20.95 -47.11
N SER A 15 22.41 20.03 -46.15
CA SER A 15 23.24 20.14 -44.95
C SER A 15 22.84 19.03 -44.00
N LEU A 16 23.87 18.32 -43.55
CA LEU A 16 23.88 17.51 -42.36
C LEU A 16 22.98 18.16 -41.31
N SER A 17 21.87 17.51 -40.98
CA SER A 17 21.16 17.79 -39.74
C SER A 17 22.24 17.70 -38.65
N PRO A 18 22.40 18.71 -37.77
CA PRO A 18 23.37 18.61 -36.71
C PRO A 18 23.04 17.33 -35.95
N ARG A 19 23.99 16.39 -35.92
CA ARG A 19 23.91 15.20 -35.09
C ARG A 19 23.45 15.69 -33.72
N ILE A 20 22.17 15.46 -33.41
CA ILE A 20 21.64 15.72 -32.08
C ILE A 20 22.59 14.96 -31.17
N LYS A 21 23.32 15.72 -30.35
CA LYS A 21 24.33 15.15 -29.47
C LYS A 21 23.69 13.99 -28.74
N LYS A 22 24.31 12.83 -28.89
CA LYS A 22 23.94 11.54 -28.30
C LYS A 22 24.12 11.63 -26.77
N GLY A 23 23.28 12.41 -26.12
CA GLY A 23 23.27 12.70 -24.68
C GLY A 23 21.85 12.85 -24.13
N ARG A 24 20.85 12.28 -24.81
CA ARG A 24 19.43 12.37 -24.49
C ARG A 24 18.72 11.01 -24.61
N LYS A 25 19.50 9.92 -24.58
CA LYS A 25 19.04 8.57 -24.96
C LYS A 25 18.55 7.71 -23.79
N ASP A 26 18.75 8.17 -22.55
CA ASP A 26 18.50 7.35 -21.36
C ASP A 26 17.40 7.91 -20.43
N MET A 27 16.93 9.14 -20.65
CA MET A 27 15.94 9.79 -19.79
C MET A 27 14.55 9.12 -19.93
N ILE A 28 13.91 8.79 -18.80
CA ILE A 28 12.61 8.13 -18.75
C ILE A 28 11.54 9.20 -18.51
N PHE A 29 10.57 9.30 -19.43
CA PHE A 29 9.57 10.38 -19.43
C PHE A 29 8.16 9.93 -19.02
N SER A 30 7.95 8.62 -18.87
CA SER A 30 6.65 8.02 -18.55
C SER A 30 6.82 6.75 -17.72
N LEU A 31 5.71 6.29 -17.12
CA LEU A 31 5.70 5.00 -16.42
C LEU A 31 5.76 3.84 -17.42
N GLU A 32 5.23 4.03 -18.63
CA GLU A 32 5.26 3.05 -19.72
C GLU A 32 6.69 2.83 -20.21
N ASP A 33 7.48 3.90 -20.38
CA ASP A 33 8.89 3.83 -20.75
C ASP A 33 9.69 3.05 -19.69
N LEU A 34 9.37 3.27 -18.42
CA LEU A 34 9.98 2.56 -17.29
C LEU A 34 9.56 1.08 -17.30
N ALA A 35 8.28 0.81 -17.54
CA ALA A 35 7.73 -0.55 -17.63
C ALA A 35 8.35 -1.35 -18.78
N ASP A 36 8.53 -0.74 -19.95
CA ASP A 36 9.13 -1.40 -21.12
C ASP A 36 10.60 -1.76 -20.91
N ARG A 37 11.33 -0.96 -20.14
CA ARG A 37 12.74 -1.25 -19.77
C ARG A 37 12.86 -2.34 -18.72
N ILE A 38 11.96 -2.36 -17.74
CA ILE A 38 11.95 -3.35 -16.65
C ILE A 38 11.41 -4.70 -17.12
N GLY A 39 10.41 -4.69 -18.00
CA GLY A 39 9.75 -5.89 -18.51
C GLY A 39 8.56 -6.34 -17.66
N SER A 40 8.29 -7.65 -17.65
CA SER A 40 7.00 -8.20 -17.21
C SER A 40 6.79 -8.29 -15.70
N ARG A 41 7.85 -8.17 -14.89
CA ARG A 41 7.81 -8.27 -13.44
C ARG A 41 8.65 -7.17 -12.80
N PRO A 42 8.05 -6.00 -12.50
CA PRO A 42 8.79 -4.94 -11.86
C PRO A 42 9.11 -5.27 -10.40
N ASP A 43 10.38 -5.09 -10.04
CA ASP A 43 10.87 -5.09 -8.66
C ASP A 43 11.46 -3.74 -8.28
N ARG A 44 11.61 -3.53 -6.97
CA ARG A 44 12.10 -2.27 -6.42
C ARG A 44 13.49 -1.91 -6.93
N ALA A 45 14.40 -2.89 -7.01
CA ALA A 45 15.79 -2.66 -7.39
C ALA A 45 15.90 -2.17 -8.84
N SER A 46 15.15 -2.78 -9.75
CA SER A 46 15.10 -2.40 -11.17
C SER A 46 14.54 -0.99 -11.36
N VAL A 47 13.53 -0.60 -10.58
CA VAL A 47 13.01 0.78 -10.60
C VAL A 47 14.05 1.76 -10.05
N GLU A 48 14.70 1.43 -8.95
CA GLU A 48 15.70 2.29 -8.31
C GLU A 48 16.95 2.51 -9.19
N GLU A 49 17.37 1.50 -9.95
CA GLU A 49 18.49 1.60 -10.90
C GLU A 49 18.17 2.53 -12.09
N LEU A 50 16.91 2.54 -12.53
CA LEU A 50 16.47 3.27 -13.73
C LEU A 50 15.94 4.68 -13.44
N VAL A 51 15.45 4.93 -12.23
CA VAL A 51 14.96 6.24 -11.81
C VAL A 51 16.11 7.02 -11.22
N GLU A 52 16.59 8.01 -11.97
CA GLU A 52 17.72 8.85 -11.57
C GLU A 52 17.38 9.63 -10.28
N GLU A 53 18.41 10.19 -9.63
CA GLU A 53 18.22 11.03 -8.43
C GLU A 53 17.65 12.42 -8.76
N GLU A 54 17.35 12.70 -10.02
CA GLU A 54 16.81 13.99 -10.44
C GLU A 54 15.35 14.16 -9.97
N ALA A 55 15.11 15.14 -9.10
CA ALA A 55 13.79 15.41 -8.53
C ALA A 55 12.71 15.69 -9.60
N SER A 56 13.10 16.32 -10.71
CA SER A 56 12.23 16.64 -11.86
C SER A 56 11.63 15.40 -12.51
N GLN A 57 12.41 14.32 -12.64
CA GLN A 57 11.97 13.05 -13.21
C GLN A 57 10.98 12.35 -12.28
N ILE A 58 11.27 12.32 -10.98
CA ILE A 58 10.39 11.72 -9.98
C ILE A 58 9.04 12.45 -9.94
N GLU A 59 9.05 13.79 -9.92
CA GLU A 59 7.82 14.58 -9.97
C GLU A 59 6.99 14.30 -11.22
N LEU A 60 7.64 14.17 -12.39
CA LEU A 60 6.98 13.81 -13.63
C LEU A 60 6.28 12.45 -13.53
N LEU A 61 7.01 11.40 -13.11
CA LEU A 61 6.47 10.05 -12.95
C LEU A 61 5.33 9.99 -11.92
N LEU A 62 5.41 10.79 -10.85
CA LEU A 62 4.37 10.89 -9.84
C LEU A 62 3.13 11.61 -10.34
N SER A 63 3.22 12.47 -11.36
CA SER A 63 2.05 13.13 -11.94
C SER A 63 1.20 12.19 -12.80
N CYS A 64 1.81 11.16 -13.40
CA CYS A 64 1.16 10.21 -14.32
C CYS A 64 0.08 9.36 -13.63
N GLN A 65 -1.02 9.08 -14.34
CA GLN A 65 -2.02 8.09 -13.92
C GLN A 65 -1.63 6.70 -14.46
N PRO A 66 -1.17 5.77 -13.62
CA PRO A 66 -0.77 4.44 -14.07
C PRO A 66 -1.97 3.63 -14.53
N ASP A 67 -1.76 2.82 -15.57
CA ASP A 67 -2.59 1.66 -15.83
C ASP A 67 -2.29 0.53 -14.81
N LYS A 68 -2.97 -0.61 -14.94
CA LYS A 68 -2.77 -1.76 -14.03
C LYS A 68 -1.32 -2.28 -14.02
N ARG A 69 -0.61 -2.14 -15.14
CA ARG A 69 0.76 -2.67 -15.30
C ARG A 69 1.76 -1.75 -14.62
N CYS A 70 1.51 -0.44 -14.68
CA CYS A 70 2.36 0.61 -14.13
C CYS A 70 2.07 0.90 -12.64
N ALA A 71 0.99 0.38 -12.06
CA ALA A 71 0.62 0.66 -10.67
C ALA A 71 1.71 0.27 -9.66
N LEU A 72 2.36 -0.88 -9.85
CA LEU A 72 3.49 -1.33 -9.01
C LEU A 72 4.69 -0.41 -9.15
N ILE A 73 5.03 -0.04 -10.39
CA ILE A 73 6.15 0.86 -10.68
C ILE A 73 5.90 2.22 -10.02
N TRP A 74 4.70 2.77 -10.18
CA TRP A 74 4.29 3.99 -9.51
C TRP A 74 4.40 3.88 -7.98
N GLY A 75 4.01 2.73 -7.42
CA GLY A 75 4.19 2.42 -6.00
C GLY A 75 5.66 2.52 -5.57
N TYR A 76 6.59 1.91 -6.29
CA TYR A 76 8.02 2.01 -5.99
C TYR A 76 8.54 3.45 -6.13
N VAL A 77 8.16 4.16 -7.20
CA VAL A 77 8.54 5.58 -7.40
C VAL A 77 8.04 6.45 -6.24
N SER A 78 6.81 6.24 -5.77
CA SER A 78 6.24 6.95 -4.62
C SER A 78 7.03 6.75 -3.33
N SER A 79 7.52 5.53 -3.11
CA SER A 79 8.38 5.20 -1.97
C SER A 79 9.74 5.87 -2.08
N LEU A 80 10.40 5.78 -3.24
CA LEU A 80 11.70 6.42 -3.48
C LEU A 80 11.61 7.94 -3.28
N ALA A 81 10.56 8.56 -3.81
CA ALA A 81 10.30 9.98 -3.65
C ALA A 81 10.14 10.37 -2.17
N ALA A 82 9.35 9.60 -1.41
CA ALA A 82 9.13 9.86 0.01
C ALA A 82 10.40 9.67 0.84
N GLU A 83 11.20 8.65 0.53
CA GLU A 83 12.45 8.33 1.22
C GLU A 83 13.56 9.37 0.97
N ARG A 84 13.56 9.98 -0.21
CA ARG A 84 14.52 11.05 -0.59
C ARG A 84 14.05 12.44 -0.14
N SER A 85 12.77 12.61 0.20
CA SER A 85 12.23 13.91 0.59
C SER A 85 12.46 14.21 2.08
N PRO A 86 12.97 15.41 2.43
CA PRO A 86 13.06 15.85 3.82
C PRO A 86 11.69 16.27 4.40
N LEU A 87 10.68 16.45 3.56
CA LEU A 87 9.33 16.88 3.93
C LEU A 87 8.28 15.81 3.60
N PRO A 88 7.13 15.78 4.30
CA PRO A 88 6.02 14.91 3.91
C PRO A 88 5.56 15.17 2.48
N LEU A 89 5.53 14.10 1.68
CA LEU A 89 5.16 14.13 0.27
C LEU A 89 3.65 13.92 0.11
N ARG A 90 2.95 14.93 -0.40
CA ARG A 90 1.54 14.82 -0.75
C ARG A 90 1.40 14.19 -2.14
N LEU A 91 0.68 13.07 -2.22
CA LEU A 91 0.48 12.32 -3.46
C LEU A 91 -1.00 12.11 -3.75
N PRO A 92 -1.37 11.98 -5.04
CA PRO A 92 -2.73 11.62 -5.42
C PRO A 92 -3.09 10.20 -4.98
N ALA A 93 -4.39 9.95 -4.83
CA ALA A 93 -4.93 8.64 -4.46
C ALA A 93 -4.71 7.61 -5.57
N ARG A 94 -3.85 6.61 -5.32
CA ARG A 94 -3.55 5.54 -6.26
C ARG A 94 -3.23 4.24 -5.52
N ASP A 95 -3.32 3.15 -6.27
CA ASP A 95 -2.95 1.83 -5.77
C ASP A 95 -1.44 1.74 -5.53
N TYR A 96 -1.04 0.89 -4.58
CA TYR A 96 0.37 0.63 -4.24
C TYR A 96 1.18 1.85 -3.75
N ALA A 97 0.54 2.97 -3.39
CA ALA A 97 1.25 4.11 -2.81
C ALA A 97 2.09 3.67 -1.60
N GLY A 98 3.38 4.01 -1.57
CA GLY A 98 4.30 3.60 -0.51
C GLY A 98 4.64 2.10 -0.51
N LEU A 99 4.59 1.42 -1.66
CA LEU A 99 5.01 0.03 -1.81
C LEU A 99 6.46 -0.17 -1.35
N GLU A 100 6.65 -1.07 -0.40
CA GLU A 100 7.94 -1.39 0.21
C GLU A 100 8.63 -0.19 0.87
N MET A 101 7.94 0.90 1.20
CA MET A 101 8.56 2.12 1.75
C MET A 101 9.37 1.85 3.02
N ALA A 102 10.56 2.44 3.10
CA ALA A 102 11.55 2.25 4.15
C ALA A 102 11.67 3.42 5.13
N GLY A 103 11.25 4.60 4.71
CA GLY A 103 11.46 5.86 5.41
C GLY A 103 10.60 6.97 4.80
N GLY A 104 10.74 8.19 5.33
CA GLY A 104 9.98 9.33 4.83
C GLY A 104 8.52 9.34 5.30
N CYS A 105 7.73 10.24 4.68
CA CYS A 105 6.33 10.43 5.00
C CYS A 105 5.51 10.70 3.73
N ILE A 106 4.44 9.93 3.51
CA ILE A 106 3.47 10.14 2.44
C ILE A 106 2.14 10.61 3.04
N ILE A 107 1.52 11.59 2.41
CA ILE A 107 0.15 12.04 2.72
C ILE A 107 -0.71 11.85 1.48
N LEU A 108 -1.86 11.18 1.65
CA LEU A 108 -2.85 10.93 0.60
C LEU A 108 -4.21 11.50 1.01
N GLU A 109 -4.93 12.12 0.09
CA GLU A 109 -6.32 12.52 0.33
C GLU A 109 -7.25 11.31 0.46
N LYS A 110 -7.02 10.26 -0.33
CA LYS A 110 -7.68 8.94 -0.27
C LYS A 110 -6.67 7.84 -0.60
N GLY A 111 -6.92 6.62 -0.14
CA GLY A 111 -6.05 5.47 -0.44
C GLY A 111 -6.67 4.58 -1.52
N GLY A 112 -5.86 4.16 -2.49
CA GLY A 112 -6.20 3.04 -3.37
C GLY A 112 -6.04 1.69 -2.67
N ASP A 113 -6.00 0.62 -3.45
CA ASP A 113 -5.69 -0.72 -2.97
C ASP A 113 -4.17 -0.86 -2.72
N HIS A 114 -3.77 -1.75 -1.81
CA HIS A 114 -2.36 -2.08 -1.55
C HIS A 114 -1.47 -0.92 -1.05
N VAL A 115 -2.05 0.17 -0.55
CA VAL A 115 -1.28 1.28 0.03
C VAL A 115 -0.44 0.78 1.21
N GLY A 116 0.87 1.06 1.19
CA GLY A 116 1.82 0.61 2.21
C GLY A 116 2.08 -0.89 2.23
N GLU A 117 1.79 -1.61 1.15
CA GLU A 117 2.16 -3.03 1.04
C GLU A 117 3.67 -3.22 1.27
N LYS A 118 4.04 -4.19 2.10
CA LYS A 118 5.42 -4.57 2.46
C LYS A 118 6.28 -3.42 3.00
N MET A 119 5.65 -2.33 3.45
CA MET A 119 6.32 -1.23 4.13
C MET A 119 7.17 -1.73 5.31
N ARG A 120 8.40 -1.21 5.41
CA ARG A 120 9.38 -1.56 6.46
C ARG A 120 9.74 -0.38 7.37
N GLY A 121 9.41 0.85 6.98
CA GLY A 121 9.63 2.05 7.79
C GLY A 121 8.95 3.29 7.21
N GLY A 122 9.10 4.43 7.88
CA GLY A 122 8.42 5.68 7.53
C GLY A 122 6.96 5.77 8.00
N ARG A 123 6.20 6.72 7.46
CA ARG A 123 4.80 6.95 7.80
C ARG A 123 3.91 7.23 6.58
N ILE A 124 2.73 6.64 6.53
CA ILE A 124 1.69 6.96 5.53
C ILE A 124 0.46 7.49 6.26
N VAL A 125 -0.02 8.66 5.85
CA VAL A 125 -1.24 9.28 6.38
C VAL A 125 -2.25 9.39 5.24
N ILE A 126 -3.41 8.78 5.43
CA ILE A 126 -4.52 8.78 4.47
C ILE A 126 -5.66 9.56 5.13
N GLU A 127 -5.95 10.74 4.60
CA GLU A 127 -6.97 11.64 5.14
C GLU A 127 -8.39 11.04 4.96
N GLY A 128 -8.60 10.29 3.87
CA GLY A 128 -9.82 9.54 3.58
C GLY A 128 -9.72 8.04 3.88
N ALA A 129 -10.66 7.28 3.31
CA ALA A 129 -10.65 5.82 3.37
C ALA A 129 -9.63 5.23 2.38
N ALA A 130 -9.00 4.13 2.78
CA ALA A 130 -8.19 3.29 1.91
C ALA A 130 -9.01 2.16 1.28
N GLY A 131 -8.50 1.62 0.17
CA GLY A 131 -9.01 0.43 -0.48
C GLY A 131 -8.70 -0.87 0.27
N ASP A 132 -8.63 -1.96 -0.48
CA ASP A 132 -8.29 -3.29 0.01
C ASP A 132 -6.79 -3.41 0.29
N TYR A 133 -6.39 -4.37 1.13
CA TYR A 133 -4.98 -4.73 1.40
C TYR A 133 -4.10 -3.60 1.95
N LEU A 134 -4.68 -2.58 2.60
CA LEU A 134 -3.94 -1.52 3.30
C LEU A 134 -2.87 -2.11 4.23
N GLY A 135 -1.59 -1.81 4.02
CA GLY A 135 -0.51 -2.28 4.89
C GLY A 135 -0.31 -3.81 4.87
N GLN A 136 -0.70 -4.50 3.79
CA GLN A 136 -0.45 -5.93 3.64
C GLN A 136 1.05 -6.25 3.78
N GLU A 137 1.39 -7.31 4.51
CA GLU A 137 2.75 -7.81 4.70
C GLU A 137 3.75 -6.81 5.30
N MET A 138 3.25 -5.72 5.89
CA MET A 138 4.05 -4.68 6.54
C MET A 138 4.92 -5.27 7.67
N THR A 139 6.19 -4.88 7.69
CA THR A 139 7.19 -5.32 8.67
C THR A 139 7.60 -4.22 9.65
N GLY A 140 7.36 -2.95 9.30
CA GLY A 140 7.71 -1.79 10.12
C GLY A 140 7.11 -0.51 9.56
N GLY A 141 7.26 0.61 10.27
CA GLY A 141 6.63 1.89 9.93
C GLY A 141 5.27 2.11 10.60
N GLY A 142 4.54 3.12 10.12
CA GLY A 142 3.24 3.50 10.65
C GLY A 142 2.24 3.95 9.60
N ILE A 143 1.00 3.46 9.68
CA ILE A 143 -0.09 3.87 8.77
C ILE A 143 -1.25 4.45 9.59
N VAL A 144 -1.78 5.60 9.14
CA VAL A 144 -3.02 6.19 9.67
C VAL A 144 -4.02 6.35 8.52
N ALA A 145 -5.24 5.84 8.66
CA ALA A 145 -6.30 6.00 7.66
C ALA A 145 -7.63 6.39 8.32
N ALA A 146 -8.50 7.13 7.60
CA ALA A 146 -9.84 7.43 8.10
C ALA A 146 -10.81 6.24 8.03
N GLY A 147 -10.51 5.24 7.20
CA GLY A 147 -11.25 3.99 7.08
C GLY A 147 -10.51 3.04 6.14
N CYS A 148 -10.92 1.78 6.06
CA CYS A 148 -10.37 0.84 5.08
C CYS A 148 -11.39 -0.23 4.66
N ARG A 149 -11.15 -0.85 3.51
CA ARG A 149 -11.94 -1.99 3.04
C ARG A 149 -11.37 -3.31 3.59
N ASP A 150 -11.38 -4.36 2.79
CA ASP A 150 -11.08 -5.72 3.23
C ASP A 150 -9.56 -5.96 3.30
N TYR A 151 -9.15 -6.94 4.09
CA TYR A 151 -7.76 -7.41 4.19
C TYR A 151 -6.73 -6.38 4.67
N ALA A 152 -7.15 -5.30 5.31
CA ALA A 152 -6.23 -4.36 5.94
C ALA A 152 -5.31 -5.08 6.94
N PHE A 153 -4.00 -4.83 6.84
CA PHE A 153 -2.92 -5.39 7.64
C PHE A 153 -2.82 -6.91 7.57
N ARG A 154 -3.23 -7.50 6.45
CA ARG A 154 -3.05 -8.94 6.17
C ARG A 154 -1.56 -9.33 6.24
N GLN A 155 -1.25 -10.41 6.95
CA GLN A 155 0.09 -10.97 7.15
C GLN A 155 1.12 -9.95 7.67
N MET A 156 0.66 -8.95 8.43
CA MET A 156 1.54 -7.96 9.07
C MET A 156 2.51 -8.65 10.04
N LYS A 157 3.80 -8.33 9.93
CA LYS A 157 4.87 -8.89 10.75
C LYS A 157 5.37 -7.91 11.82
N GLY A 158 5.18 -6.62 11.61
CA GLY A 158 5.60 -5.56 12.53
C GLY A 158 5.10 -4.19 12.09
N GLY A 159 5.45 -3.15 12.85
CA GLY A 159 4.92 -1.79 12.66
C GLY A 159 3.61 -1.53 13.41
N TRP A 160 2.94 -0.44 13.07
CA TRP A 160 1.64 -0.08 13.65
C TRP A 160 0.67 0.53 12.64
N GLY A 161 -0.63 0.28 12.84
CA GLY A 161 -1.71 0.81 12.03
C GLY A 161 -2.81 1.42 12.89
N VAL A 162 -3.30 2.61 12.53
CA VAL A 162 -4.46 3.26 13.14
C VAL A 162 -5.52 3.55 12.10
N VAL A 163 -6.71 3.00 12.27
CA VAL A 163 -7.87 3.28 11.42
C VAL A 163 -8.91 4.01 12.26
N LYS A 164 -9.24 5.25 11.89
CA LYS A 164 -10.09 6.15 12.69
C LYS A 164 -11.59 5.83 12.57
N GLY A 165 -12.02 5.36 11.41
CA GLY A 165 -13.39 4.93 11.13
C GLY A 165 -13.50 3.41 11.14
N ASP A 166 -14.30 2.88 10.23
CA ASP A 166 -14.57 1.45 10.11
C ASP A 166 -13.54 0.72 9.23
N ALA A 167 -13.46 -0.58 9.45
CA ALA A 167 -12.70 -1.51 8.61
C ALA A 167 -13.63 -2.57 8.00
N GLY A 168 -13.25 -3.08 6.84
CA GLY A 168 -13.93 -4.21 6.19
C GLY A 168 -13.66 -5.55 6.89
N LYS A 169 -13.71 -6.61 6.09
CA LYS A 169 -13.50 -8.00 6.50
C LYS A 169 -12.02 -8.29 6.65
N PHE A 170 -11.70 -9.33 7.43
CA PHE A 170 -10.34 -9.90 7.49
C PHE A 170 -9.26 -8.95 8.02
N LEU A 171 -9.64 -7.95 8.81
CA LEU A 171 -8.69 -7.04 9.46
C LEU A 171 -7.63 -7.81 10.25
N GLY A 172 -6.36 -7.58 9.97
CA GLY A 172 -5.25 -8.23 10.67
C GLY A 172 -5.14 -9.74 10.44
N LEU A 173 -5.68 -10.27 9.34
CA LEU A 173 -5.57 -11.70 8.99
C LEU A 173 -4.11 -12.15 9.00
N GLY A 174 -3.75 -13.14 9.81
CA GLY A 174 -2.42 -13.71 9.83
C GLY A 174 -1.33 -12.83 10.46
N ASN A 175 -1.72 -11.83 11.27
CA ASN A 175 -0.77 -10.96 11.96
C ASN A 175 0.19 -11.77 12.85
N THR A 176 1.49 -11.48 12.74
CA THR A 176 2.62 -12.10 13.45
C THR A 176 3.50 -11.10 14.19
N GLY A 177 3.01 -9.90 14.50
CA GLY A 177 3.76 -8.97 15.36
C GLY A 177 3.34 -7.51 15.30
N GLY A 178 2.51 -7.12 14.33
CA GLY A 178 2.00 -5.76 14.20
C GLY A 178 1.02 -5.37 15.29
N ARG A 179 0.87 -4.05 15.48
CA ARG A 179 -0.12 -3.44 16.39
C ARG A 179 -1.16 -2.66 15.57
N ILE A 180 -2.41 -3.08 15.64
CA ILE A 180 -3.52 -2.48 14.89
C ILE A 180 -4.51 -1.90 15.89
N ALA A 181 -4.86 -0.62 15.73
CA ALA A 181 -5.90 0.04 16.50
C ALA A 181 -6.99 0.58 15.57
N LEU A 182 -8.21 0.09 15.74
CA LEU A 182 -9.40 0.50 15.03
C LEU A 182 -10.31 1.28 15.97
N GLN A 183 -10.68 2.50 15.60
CA GLN A 183 -11.59 3.33 16.39
C GLN A 183 -13.08 3.12 16.01
N GLY A 184 -13.38 2.60 14.82
CA GLY A 184 -14.73 2.16 14.46
C GLY A 184 -14.97 0.68 14.70
N SER A 185 -15.85 0.10 13.89
CA SER A 185 -16.20 -1.32 13.88
C SER A 185 -15.56 -2.04 12.70
N CYS A 186 -15.31 -3.34 12.84
CA CYS A 186 -14.85 -4.19 11.74
C CYS A 186 -15.89 -5.26 11.39
N ARG A 187 -15.85 -5.75 10.15
CA ARG A 187 -16.71 -6.84 9.68
C ARG A 187 -16.13 -8.21 10.11
N GLU A 188 -16.51 -9.27 9.42
CA GLU A 188 -16.23 -10.64 9.87
C GLU A 188 -14.74 -10.99 9.80
N ARG A 189 -14.35 -11.96 10.65
CA ARG A 189 -13.04 -12.63 10.63
C ARG A 189 -11.85 -11.70 10.88
N ALA A 190 -12.04 -10.65 11.66
CA ALA A 190 -10.91 -9.89 12.19
C ALA A 190 -10.01 -10.80 13.07
N GLY A 191 -8.69 -10.69 12.89
CA GLY A 191 -7.71 -11.55 13.57
C GLY A 191 -7.69 -13.02 13.13
N TRP A 192 -8.27 -13.37 11.98
CA TRP A 192 -8.23 -14.75 11.45
C TRP A 192 -6.77 -15.23 11.28
N MET A 193 -6.43 -16.39 11.85
CA MET A 193 -5.07 -16.96 11.84
C MET A 193 -3.99 -16.07 12.47
N MET A 194 -4.36 -15.14 13.36
CA MET A 194 -3.39 -14.35 14.10
C MET A 194 -2.50 -15.26 14.97
N ARG A 195 -1.18 -15.01 14.92
CA ARG A 195 -0.17 -15.80 15.64
C ARG A 195 0.54 -15.01 16.74
N SER A 196 0.64 -13.70 16.59
CA SER A 196 1.13 -12.76 17.61
C SER A 196 0.74 -11.32 17.24
N GLY A 197 1.19 -10.32 18.02
CA GLY A 197 0.81 -8.92 17.83
C GLY A 197 -0.42 -8.52 18.64
N ARG A 198 -0.97 -7.33 18.36
CA ARG A 198 -2.14 -6.78 19.04
C ARG A 198 -3.15 -6.22 18.06
N LEU A 199 -4.43 -6.52 18.28
CA LEU A 199 -5.55 -5.94 17.58
C LEU A 199 -6.51 -5.32 18.61
N TYR A 200 -6.67 -4.00 18.55
CA TYR A 200 -7.64 -3.27 19.35
C TYR A 200 -8.77 -2.75 18.45
N VAL A 201 -10.01 -2.99 18.84
CA VAL A 201 -11.22 -2.50 18.17
C VAL A 201 -12.07 -1.77 19.20
N ARG A 202 -12.32 -0.47 18.97
CA ARG A 202 -13.17 0.33 19.88
C ARG A 202 -14.67 0.07 19.66
N GLY A 203 -15.09 -0.17 18.42
CA GLY A 203 -16.48 -0.53 18.10
C GLY A 203 -16.73 -2.02 18.23
N ASP A 204 -17.59 -2.52 17.36
CA ASP A 204 -17.97 -3.93 17.27
C ASP A 204 -17.08 -4.69 16.30
N ALA A 205 -16.97 -6.00 16.51
CA ALA A 205 -16.39 -6.95 15.59
C ALA A 205 -17.44 -7.95 15.12
N GLY A 206 -17.46 -8.22 13.82
CA GLY A 206 -18.36 -9.21 13.21
C GLY A 206 -18.08 -10.65 13.65
N GLU A 207 -18.74 -11.58 12.96
CA GLU A 207 -18.62 -13.02 13.26
C GLU A 207 -17.19 -13.55 13.08
N TYR A 208 -16.88 -14.65 13.78
CA TYR A 208 -15.61 -15.37 13.67
C TYR A 208 -14.37 -14.55 14.03
N LEU A 209 -14.50 -13.63 14.99
CA LEU A 209 -13.34 -12.93 15.57
C LEU A 209 -12.30 -13.94 16.05
N GLY A 210 -11.04 -13.78 15.65
CA GLY A 210 -9.95 -14.65 16.10
C GLY A 210 -10.06 -16.11 15.66
N LEU A 211 -10.79 -16.40 14.57
CA LEU A 211 -10.87 -17.75 13.98
C LEU A 211 -9.47 -18.34 13.79
N LEU A 212 -9.25 -19.59 14.20
CA LEU A 212 -7.95 -20.28 14.04
C LEU A 212 -6.73 -19.52 14.60
N MET A 213 -6.92 -18.58 15.52
CA MET A 213 -5.85 -17.84 16.18
C MET A 213 -4.98 -18.80 17.01
N SER A 214 -3.66 -18.66 16.94
CA SER A 214 -2.72 -19.46 17.74
C SER A 214 -1.91 -18.64 18.74
N GLY A 215 -2.03 -17.31 18.72
CA GLY A 215 -1.36 -16.41 19.65
C GLY A 215 -1.62 -14.94 19.34
N GLY A 216 -1.19 -14.05 20.24
CA GLY A 216 -1.46 -12.61 20.18
C GLY A 216 -2.60 -12.18 21.10
N GLU A 217 -3.03 -10.93 20.94
CA GLU A 217 -4.06 -10.31 21.77
C GLU A 217 -5.06 -9.53 20.92
N ILE A 218 -6.34 -9.83 21.12
CA ILE A 218 -7.47 -9.14 20.50
C ILE A 218 -8.32 -8.55 21.62
N LEU A 219 -8.55 -7.24 21.58
CA LEU A 219 -9.39 -6.51 22.51
C LEU A 219 -10.47 -5.74 21.74
N VAL A 220 -11.73 -6.05 22.00
CA VAL A 220 -12.90 -5.40 21.41
C VAL A 220 -13.66 -4.68 22.53
N ARG A 221 -13.96 -3.40 22.37
CA ARG A 221 -14.74 -2.64 23.37
C ARG A 221 -16.26 -2.72 23.15
N GLY A 222 -16.70 -3.10 21.96
CA GLY A 222 -18.10 -3.42 21.66
C GLY A 222 -18.42 -4.92 21.77
N GLU A 223 -19.33 -5.36 20.90
CA GLU A 223 -19.67 -6.77 20.71
C GLU A 223 -18.67 -7.47 19.80
N ALA A 224 -18.29 -8.70 20.16
CA ALA A 224 -17.79 -9.67 19.19
C ALA A 224 -18.91 -10.62 18.78
N GLY A 225 -19.21 -10.71 17.49
CA GLY A 225 -20.33 -11.50 16.97
C GLY A 225 -20.19 -13.01 17.19
N ARG A 226 -21.05 -13.78 16.49
CA ARG A 226 -21.12 -15.24 16.61
C ARG A 226 -19.75 -15.91 16.44
N ARG A 227 -19.47 -16.97 17.19
CA ARG A 227 -18.28 -17.84 17.03
C ARG A 227 -16.94 -17.11 17.24
N ALA A 228 -16.91 -16.16 18.19
CA ALA A 228 -15.66 -15.58 18.63
C ALA A 228 -14.71 -16.67 19.18
N GLY A 229 -13.43 -16.62 18.78
CA GLY A 229 -12.39 -17.59 19.15
C GLY A 229 -12.56 -18.97 18.55
N TRP A 230 -13.43 -19.16 17.54
CA TRP A 230 -13.69 -20.49 17.00
C TRP A 230 -12.41 -21.17 16.50
N ARG A 231 -12.16 -22.40 16.99
CA ARG A 231 -10.94 -23.18 16.72
C ARG A 231 -9.63 -22.45 17.07
N SER A 232 -9.65 -21.48 17.99
CA SER A 232 -8.42 -20.88 18.51
C SER A 232 -7.61 -21.92 19.28
N LYS A 233 -6.29 -21.91 19.09
CA LYS A 233 -5.32 -22.77 19.80
C LYS A 233 -4.50 -22.01 20.84
N GLY A 234 -4.63 -20.68 20.89
CA GLY A 234 -3.90 -19.83 21.82
C GLY A 234 -4.14 -18.34 21.58
N GLY A 235 -3.57 -17.51 22.45
CA GLY A 235 -3.78 -16.06 22.46
C GLY A 235 -4.84 -15.61 23.46
N ARG A 236 -5.10 -14.31 23.51
CA ARG A 236 -6.16 -13.71 24.34
C ARG A 236 -7.16 -12.99 23.46
N ILE A 237 -8.44 -13.26 23.69
CA ILE A 237 -9.56 -12.56 23.06
C ILE A 237 -10.43 -12.03 24.19
N ALA A 238 -10.63 -10.72 24.23
CA ALA A 238 -11.55 -10.08 25.16
C ALA A 238 -12.50 -9.13 24.43
N ALA A 239 -13.78 -9.17 24.81
CA ALA A 239 -14.83 -8.30 24.29
C ALA A 239 -15.77 -7.86 25.42
N SER A 240 -16.54 -6.78 25.27
CA SER A 240 -17.50 -6.39 26.31
C SER A 240 -18.75 -7.29 26.32
N ARG A 241 -19.08 -7.89 25.16
CA ARG A 241 -20.09 -8.94 25.04
C ARG A 241 -19.76 -9.86 23.88
N PHE A 242 -20.22 -11.11 23.95
CA PHE A 242 -20.08 -12.08 22.88
C PHE A 242 -21.43 -12.52 22.32
N GLY A 243 -21.47 -12.70 21.01
CA GLY A 243 -22.57 -13.35 20.32
C GLY A 243 -22.59 -14.87 20.59
N PRO A 244 -23.61 -15.58 20.07
CA PRO A 244 -23.77 -17.01 20.28
C PRO A 244 -22.55 -17.84 19.86
N GLU A 245 -22.37 -19.00 20.48
CA GLU A 245 -21.31 -19.98 20.14
C GLU A 245 -19.87 -19.42 20.28
N ALA A 246 -19.66 -18.39 21.10
CA ALA A 246 -18.31 -18.00 21.51
C ALA A 246 -17.66 -19.14 22.32
N VAL A 247 -16.35 -19.31 22.17
CA VAL A 247 -15.62 -20.38 22.87
C VAL A 247 -15.39 -20.03 24.34
N ASP A 248 -15.42 -21.01 25.24
CA ASP A 248 -15.29 -20.79 26.70
C ASP A 248 -14.01 -20.05 27.13
N GLY A 249 -12.97 -20.04 26.29
CA GLY A 249 -11.68 -19.38 26.58
C GLY A 249 -11.61 -17.88 26.31
N VAL A 250 -12.69 -17.25 25.84
CA VAL A 250 -12.74 -15.79 25.65
C VAL A 250 -13.09 -15.08 26.96
N THR A 251 -12.70 -13.81 27.10
CA THR A 251 -12.89 -13.03 28.33
C THR A 251 -13.86 -11.88 28.11
N GLU A 252 -14.90 -11.78 28.94
CA GLU A 252 -15.77 -10.60 28.96
C GLU A 252 -15.16 -9.46 29.77
N LEU A 253 -15.22 -8.24 29.22
CA LEU A 253 -14.83 -7.01 29.90
C LEU A 253 -16.05 -6.51 30.68
N GLY A 254 -16.07 -6.72 31.99
CA GLY A 254 -17.15 -6.27 32.88
C GLY A 254 -17.37 -4.76 32.89
#